data_AF-A0A963NGM3-F1
#
_entry.id   AF-A0A963NGM3-F1
#
_cell.length_a   1.000
_cell.length_b   1.000
_cell.length_c   1.000
_cell.angle_alpha   90.00
_cell.angle_beta   90.00
_cell.angle_gamma   90.00
#
_symmetry.space_group_name_H-M   'P 1'
#
loop_
_entity.id
_entity.type
_entity.pdbx_description
1 polymer ?
#
loop_
_entity_poly.entity_id
_entity_poly.type
_entity_poly.pdbx_seq_one_letter_code
_entity_poly.pdbx_strand_id
1 'polypeptide(L)'
;LLMFDDYFTYSLSDVFVPFTGPYRPEVVGLGTLALWLIIAVTLSFPLRKRLGHTLWKRLHYLSYVAFGLVTVHGLLAGTDAEHLGFRLLTGIGVLLVVLLLGMRLGRDQSKLAQTKARKSAAS
;
A
#
# COMPACT_ATOMS: atom_id res chain seq x y z
N LEU A 1 13.50 27.18 -9.49
CA LEU A 1 12.96 28.20 -8.57
C LEU A 1 12.25 27.59 -7.34
N LEU A 2 12.76 26.45 -6.82
CA LEU A 2 12.29 25.79 -5.58
C LEU A 2 13.49 25.19 -4.80
N MET A 3 14.68 25.79 -4.93
CA MET A 3 15.90 25.39 -4.19
C MET A 3 16.37 26.48 -3.21
N PHE A 4 15.62 27.59 -3.10
CA PHE A 4 15.98 28.78 -2.32
C PHE A 4 14.78 29.27 -1.49
N ASP A 5 14.02 28.35 -0.92
CA ASP A 5 12.99 28.72 0.06
C ASP A 5 13.41 28.21 1.44
N ASP A 6 13.65 29.17 2.33
CA ASP A 6 14.24 29.03 3.67
C ASP A 6 13.15 28.83 4.75
N TYR A 7 12.09 28.07 4.43
CA TYR A 7 10.95 27.91 5.33
C TYR A 7 11.04 26.68 6.24
N PHE A 8 11.73 25.62 5.83
CA PHE A 8 12.00 24.45 6.69
C PHE A 8 13.30 23.77 6.24
N THR A 9 14.34 23.77 7.09
CA THR A 9 15.52 22.94 6.87
C THR A 9 15.15 21.47 7.06
N TYR A 10 14.65 20.84 6.00
CA TYR A 10 14.53 19.39 5.94
C TYR A 10 15.94 18.80 5.84
N SER A 11 16.34 18.02 6.85
CA SER A 11 17.50 17.15 6.69
C SER A 11 17.11 15.99 5.77
N LEU A 12 18.06 15.43 5.00
CA LEU A 12 17.82 14.20 4.22
C LEU A 12 17.23 13.08 5.10
N SER A 13 17.58 13.05 6.39
CA SER A 13 17.01 12.11 7.35
C SER A 13 15.49 12.24 7.52
N ASP A 14 14.94 13.45 7.45
CA ASP A 14 13.51 13.72 7.71
C ASP A 14 12.60 13.25 6.56
N VAL A 15 13.20 13.01 5.40
CA VAL A 15 12.52 12.46 4.22
C VAL A 15 12.49 10.93 4.28
N PHE A 16 13.57 10.31 4.77
CA PHE A 16 13.74 8.86 4.74
C PHE A 16 13.30 8.15 6.04
N VAL A 17 13.34 8.84 7.18
CA VAL A 17 12.91 8.30 8.46
C VAL A 17 11.48 8.78 8.74
N PRO A 18 10.50 7.88 8.86
CA PRO A 18 9.13 8.29 9.11
C PRO A 18 9.00 8.91 10.51
N PHE A 19 8.11 9.91 10.63
CA PHE A 19 7.73 10.58 11.87
C PHE A 19 8.81 11.48 12.53
N THR A 20 9.92 11.78 11.86
CA THR A 20 10.99 12.63 12.46
C THR A 20 10.95 14.10 12.03
N GLY A 21 10.19 14.43 10.97
CA GLY A 21 10.14 15.78 10.43
C GLY A 21 9.39 16.79 11.34
N PRO A 22 9.73 18.09 11.26
CA PRO A 22 9.13 19.13 12.10
C PRO A 22 7.69 19.50 11.70
N TYR A 23 7.22 19.09 10.53
CA TYR A 23 5.91 19.45 9.99
C TYR A 23 5.02 18.22 9.82
N ARG A 24 3.87 18.20 10.52
CA ARG A 24 2.86 17.11 10.51
C ARG A 24 3.48 15.69 10.43
N PRO A 25 4.34 15.32 11.39
CA PRO A 25 5.14 14.08 11.34
C PRO A 25 4.29 12.82 11.17
N GLU A 26 3.10 12.79 11.79
CA GLU A 26 2.11 11.72 11.65
C GLU A 26 1.74 11.47 10.19
N VAL A 27 1.32 12.51 9.46
CA VAL A 27 0.80 12.38 8.09
C VAL A 27 1.94 12.20 7.10
N VAL A 28 3.05 12.92 7.28
CA VAL A 28 4.25 12.80 6.43
C VAL A 28 4.89 11.41 6.60
N GLY A 29 4.97 10.91 7.83
CA GLY A 29 5.49 9.58 8.14
C GLY A 29 4.71 8.44 7.48
N LEU A 30 3.37 8.56 7.38
CA LEU A 30 2.56 7.61 6.61
C LEU A 30 2.93 7.59 5.13
N GLY A 31 3.22 8.76 4.54
CA GLY A 31 3.68 8.88 3.16
C GLY A 31 5.06 8.23 2.95
N THR A 32 6.01 8.49 3.85
CA THR A 32 7.35 7.87 3.84
C THR A 32 7.28 6.34 3.99
N LEU A 33 6.46 5.84 4.91
CA LEU A 33 6.23 4.39 5.05
C LEU A 33 5.62 3.79 3.78
N ALA A 34 4.64 4.45 3.19
CA ALA A 34 4.01 3.99 1.96
C ALA A 34 5.02 3.92 0.81
N LEU A 35 5.88 4.94 0.68
CA LEU A 35 6.95 4.99 -0.31
C LEU A 35 7.90 3.79 -0.15
N TRP A 36 8.37 3.51 1.06
CA TRP A 36 9.23 2.35 1.33
C TRP A 36 8.57 1.03 0.99
N LEU A 37 7.28 0.87 1.31
CA LEU A 37 6.54 -0.34 0.93
C LEU A 37 6.40 -0.47 -0.59
N ILE A 38 6.11 0.61 -1.31
CA ILE A 38 6.04 0.59 -2.78
C ILE A 38 7.40 0.19 -3.37
N ILE A 39 8.50 0.75 -2.86
CA ILE A 39 9.86 0.39 -3.30
C ILE A 39 10.12 -1.10 -3.02
N ALA A 40 9.84 -1.57 -1.81
CA ALA A 40 10.06 -2.97 -1.43
C ALA A 40 9.27 -3.94 -2.32
N VAL A 41 7.99 -3.64 -2.60
CA VAL A 41 7.16 -4.44 -3.50
C VAL A 41 7.67 -4.36 -4.94
N THR A 42 8.07 -3.17 -5.40
CA THR A 42 8.58 -2.98 -6.77
C THR A 42 9.87 -3.76 -7.01
N LEU A 43 10.81 -3.70 -6.07
CA LEU A 43 12.06 -4.45 -6.14
C LEU A 43 11.85 -5.97 -5.98
N SER A 44 10.73 -6.40 -5.41
CA SER A 44 10.39 -7.82 -5.31
C SER A 44 10.01 -8.47 -6.65
N PHE A 45 9.54 -7.70 -7.64
CA PHE A 45 9.13 -8.23 -8.96
C PHE A 45 10.25 -8.97 -9.71
N PRO A 46 11.44 -8.37 -9.94
CA PRO A 46 12.54 -9.08 -10.62
C PRO A 46 13.04 -10.28 -9.80
N LEU A 47 12.90 -10.22 -8.47
CA LEU A 47 13.34 -11.27 -7.55
C LEU A 47 12.31 -12.38 -7.34
N ARG A 48 11.12 -12.30 -7.96
CA ARG A 48 10.02 -13.27 -7.80
C ARG A 48 10.46 -14.73 -7.96
N LYS A 49 11.31 -15.02 -8.96
CA LYS A 49 11.80 -16.38 -9.23
C LYS A 49 12.70 -16.92 -8.11
N ARG A 50 13.43 -16.04 -7.41
CA ARG A 50 14.36 -16.40 -6.32
C ARG A 50 13.67 -16.46 -4.96
N LEU A 51 12.70 -15.59 -4.71
CA LEU A 51 11.98 -15.48 -3.43
C LEU A 51 10.96 -16.62 -3.21
N GLY A 52 10.60 -17.33 -4.27
CA GLY A 52 9.55 -18.34 -4.22
C GLY A 52 8.14 -17.74 -4.15
N HIS A 53 7.16 -18.54 -4.55
CA HIS A 53 5.78 -18.06 -4.74
C HIS A 53 5.13 -17.55 -3.45
N THR A 54 5.37 -18.21 -2.31
CA THR A 54 4.74 -17.87 -1.03
C THR A 54 5.22 -16.53 -0.48
N LEU A 55 6.52 -16.28 -0.48
CA LEU A 55 7.08 -15.02 0.01
C LEU A 55 6.74 -13.87 -0.93
N TRP A 56 6.83 -14.09 -2.24
CA TRP A 56 6.42 -13.09 -3.22
C TRP A 56 4.93 -12.71 -3.07
N LYS A 57 4.05 -13.69 -2.79
CA LYS A 57 2.62 -13.41 -2.52
C LYS A 57 2.45 -12.56 -1.26
N ARG A 58 3.20 -12.82 -0.19
CA ARG A 58 3.19 -12.00 1.05
C ARG A 58 3.65 -10.58 0.79
N LEU A 59 4.76 -10.40 0.08
CA LEU A 59 5.26 -9.08 -0.31
C LEU A 59 4.23 -8.35 -1.17
N HIS A 60 3.64 -9.03 -2.14
CA HIS A 60 2.58 -8.44 -2.95
C HIS A 60 1.37 -7.98 -2.11
N TYR A 61 1.00 -8.69 -1.04
CA TYR A 61 -0.07 -8.21 -0.15
C TYR A 61 0.27 -6.90 0.58
N LEU A 62 1.55 -6.57 0.77
CA LEU A 62 1.95 -5.27 1.31
C LEU A 62 1.57 -4.11 0.40
N SER A 63 1.31 -4.35 -0.90
CA SER A 63 0.80 -3.30 -1.80
C SER A 63 -0.57 -2.76 -1.37
N TYR A 64 -1.42 -3.59 -0.76
CA TYR A 64 -2.71 -3.15 -0.22
C TYR A 64 -2.52 -2.26 1.02
N VAL A 65 -1.52 -2.57 1.85
CA VAL A 65 -1.15 -1.72 3.00
C VAL A 65 -0.60 -0.39 2.50
N ALA A 66 0.30 -0.41 1.52
CA ALA A 66 0.85 0.78 0.90
C ALA A 66 -0.26 1.67 0.29
N PHE A 67 -1.21 1.08 -0.42
CA PHE A 67 -2.37 1.79 -0.95
C PHE A 67 -3.19 2.50 0.14
N GLY A 68 -3.46 1.81 1.26
CA GLY A 68 -4.15 2.41 2.40
C GLY A 68 -3.38 3.58 3.00
N LEU A 69 -2.07 3.43 3.20
CA LEU A 69 -1.21 4.49 3.73
C LEU A 69 -1.15 5.70 2.80
N VAL A 70 -0.98 5.51 1.48
CA VAL A 70 -1.01 6.61 0.49
C VAL A 70 -2.36 7.30 0.50
N THR A 71 -3.46 6.54 0.60
CA THR A 71 -4.81 7.09 0.62
C THR A 71 -5.04 7.96 1.86
N VAL A 72 -4.66 7.47 3.05
CA VAL A 72 -4.76 8.24 4.29
C VAL A 72 -3.85 9.48 4.24
N HIS A 73 -2.61 9.33 3.74
CA HIS A 73 -1.70 10.45 3.54
C HIS A 73 -2.30 11.52 2.62
N GLY A 74 -2.83 11.12 1.45
CA GLY A 74 -3.44 12.04 0.48
C GLY A 74 -4.70 12.72 1.01
N LEU A 75 -5.52 12.04 1.81
CA LEU A 75 -6.72 12.63 2.42
C LEU A 75 -6.40 13.60 3.57
N LEU A 76 -5.30 13.39 4.30
CA LEU A 76 -4.95 14.21 5.47
C LEU A 76 -3.95 15.34 5.18
N ALA A 77 -3.08 15.17 4.17
CA ALA A 77 -2.11 16.18 3.76
C ALA A 77 -2.47 16.88 2.45
N GLY A 78 -3.27 16.26 1.58
CA GLY A 78 -3.59 16.81 0.27
C GLY A 78 -4.58 17.97 0.38
N THR A 79 -4.24 19.10 -0.24
CA THR A 79 -5.15 20.24 -0.42
C THR A 79 -6.39 19.85 -1.23
N ASP A 80 -6.24 18.90 -2.15
CA ASP A 80 -7.32 18.40 -2.99
C ASP A 80 -8.35 17.56 -2.21
N ALA A 81 -8.06 17.21 -0.95
CA ALA A 81 -9.00 16.49 -0.10
C ALA A 81 -10.29 17.29 0.16
N GLU A 82 -10.33 18.59 -0.07
CA GLU A 82 -11.55 19.40 -0.01
C GLU A 82 -12.41 19.29 -1.27
N HIS A 83 -11.84 18.88 -2.40
CA HIS A 83 -12.55 18.74 -3.66
C HIS A 83 -13.38 17.45 -3.69
N LEU A 84 -14.67 17.61 -4.01
CA LEU A 84 -15.61 16.49 -4.13
C LEU A 84 -15.16 15.44 -5.16
N GLY A 85 -14.60 15.88 -6.29
CA GLY A 85 -14.09 14.98 -7.33
C GLY A 85 -12.99 14.05 -6.83
N PHE A 86 -12.03 14.59 -6.06
CA PHE A 86 -10.96 13.81 -5.45
C PHE A 86 -11.49 12.79 -4.43
N ARG A 87 -12.45 13.19 -3.59
CA ARG A 87 -13.11 12.30 -2.62
C ARG A 87 -13.83 11.14 -3.29
N LEU A 88 -14.59 11.42 -4.35
CA LEU A 88 -15.32 10.39 -5.10
C LEU A 88 -14.36 9.40 -5.77
N LEU A 89 -13.32 9.90 -6.44
CA LEU A 89 -12.32 9.04 -7.08
C LEU A 89 -11.60 8.15 -6.07
N THR A 90 -11.19 8.73 -4.94
CA THR A 90 -10.53 7.99 -3.86
C THR A 90 -11.46 6.96 -3.25
N GLY A 91 -12.72 7.33 -2.97
CA GLY A 91 -13.73 6.43 -2.42
C GLY A 91 -14.05 5.24 -3.34
N ILE A 92 -14.22 5.50 -4.64
CA ILE A 92 -14.42 4.45 -5.65
C ILE A 92 -13.19 3.54 -5.72
N GLY A 93 -11.98 4.12 -5.71
CA GLY A 93 -10.73 3.37 -5.70
C GLY A 93 -10.63 2.41 -4.51
N VAL A 94 -10.90 2.92 -3.29
CA VAL A 94 -10.93 2.10 -2.07
C VAL A 94 -11.97 0.99 -2.17
N LEU A 95 -13.18 1.31 -2.62
CA LEU A 95 -14.26 0.33 -2.79
C LEU A 95 -13.85 -0.80 -3.74
N LEU A 96 -13.30 -0.46 -4.91
CA LEU A 96 -12.84 -1.43 -5.89
C LEU A 96 -11.72 -2.32 -5.33
N VAL A 97 -10.75 -1.75 -4.64
CA VAL A 97 -9.65 -2.52 -4.02
C VAL A 97 -10.19 -3.50 -2.99
N VAL A 98 -11.11 -3.07 -2.11
CA VAL A 98 -11.73 -3.94 -1.10
C VAL A 98 -12.55 -5.05 -1.73
N LEU A 99 -13.38 -4.74 -2.73
CA LEU A 99 -14.19 -5.73 -3.45
C LEU A 99 -13.31 -6.77 -4.16
N LEU A 100 -12.31 -6.33 -4.92
CA LEU A 100 -11.40 -7.20 -5.64
C LEU A 100 -10.58 -8.08 -4.69
N LEU A 101 -10.13 -7.54 -3.56
CA LEU A 101 -9.41 -8.30 -2.54
C LEU A 101 -10.33 -9.34 -1.90
N GLY A 102 -11.56 -8.97 -1.53
CA GLY A 102 -12.56 -9.90 -0.99
C GLY A 102 -12.87 -11.05 -1.94
N MET A 103 -13.11 -10.75 -3.21
CA MET A 103 -13.31 -11.78 -4.25
C MET A 103 -12.09 -12.69 -4.43
N ARG A 104 -10.88 -12.13 -4.39
CA ARG A 104 -9.63 -12.89 -4.50
C ARG A 104 -9.46 -13.86 -3.35
N LEU A 105 -9.69 -13.41 -2.12
CA LEU A 105 -9.61 -14.26 -0.93
C LEU A 105 -10.69 -15.35 -0.94
N GLY A 106 -11.92 -15.03 -1.36
CA GLY A 106 -13.00 -16.01 -1.51
C GLY A 106 -12.68 -17.12 -2.53
N ARG A 107 -12.06 -16.76 -3.66
CA ARG A 107 -11.60 -17.72 -4.68
C ARG A 107 -10.47 -18.64 -4.18
N ASP A 108 -9.59 -18.12 -3.33
CA ASP A 108 -8.53 -18.93 -2.74
C ASP A 108 -9.11 -19.95 -1.73
N GLN A 109 -10.10 -19.54 -0.92
CA GLN A 109 -10.78 -20.43 0.03
C GLN A 109 -11.59 -21.53 -0.66
N SER A 110 -12.32 -21.20 -1.73
CA SER A 110 -13.12 -22.18 -2.47
C SER A 110 -12.25 -23.28 -3.12
N LYS A 111 -11.07 -22.93 -3.65
CA LYS A 111 -10.10 -23.90 -4.18
C LYS A 111 -9.57 -24.84 -3.10
N LEU A 112 -9.28 -24.33 -1.91
CA LEU A 112 -8.82 -25.14 -0.78
C LEU A 112 -9.90 -26.12 -0.31
N ALA A 113 -11.15 -25.67 -0.22
CA ALA A 113 -12.29 -26.51 0.14
C ALA A 113 -12.53 -27.64 -0.88
N GLN A 114 -12.52 -27.35 -2.18
CA GLN A 114 -12.65 -28.35 -3.24
C GLN A 114 -11.53 -29.39 -3.21
N THR A 115 -10.29 -28.95 -2.95
CA THR A 115 -9.13 -29.85 -2.87
C THR A 115 -9.26 -30.83 -1.70
N LYS A 116 -9.74 -30.35 -0.54
CA LYS A 116 -9.99 -31.21 0.63
C LYS A 116 -11.12 -32.22 0.36
N ALA A 117 -12.23 -31.77 -0.22
CA ALA A 117 -13.37 -32.63 -0.56
C ALA A 117 -12.96 -33.75 -1.53
N ARG A 118 -12.19 -33.43 -2.57
CA ARG A 118 -11.68 -34.43 -3.54
C ARG A 118 -10.77 -35.48 -2.89
N LYS A 119 -9.93 -35.10 -1.93
CA LYS A 119 -9.08 -36.05 -1.20
C LYS A 119 -9.90 -37.00 -0.32
N SER A 120 -10.92 -36.48 0.36
CA SER A 120 -11.81 -37.29 1.21
C SER A 120 -12.68 -38.28 0.41
N ALA A 121 -13.01 -37.97 -0.85
CA ALA A 121 -13.76 -38.87 -1.72
C ALA A 121 -12.89 -39.96 -2.36
N ALA A 122 -11.56 -39.84 -2.30
CA ALA A 122 -10.60 -40.77 -2.90
C ALA A 122 -9.94 -41.71 -1.86
N SER A 123 -10.19 -41.49 -0.57
CA SER A 123 -9.78 -42.34 0.56
C SER A 123 -10.93 -43.25 0.97
#